data_AF-A0A7J7JR35-F1
#
_entry.id   AF-A0A7J7JR35-F1
#
_cell.length_a   1.000
_cell.length_b   1.000
_cell.length_c   1.000
_cell.angle_alpha   90.00
_cell.angle_beta   90.00
_cell.angle_gamma   90.00
#
_symmetry.space_group_name_H-M   'P 1'
#
loop_
_entity.id
_entity.type
_entity.pdbx_description
1 polymer ?
#
loop_
_entity_poly.entity_id
_entity_poly.type
_entity_poly.pdbx_seq_one_letter_code
_entity_poly.pdbx_strand_id
1 'polypeptide(L)'
;MASTFVMHFSNDFPGFLDAELKGIVDATGIDLSSSEIYSPDCPFRKYHNLTLDDVTTLCSRSISLRAVYEYWCESESLEDLLHQVSVHVQQEKESCTSYKICIEPFNRSYTNRTKERLLRIDALAEALNIDAPVKLSQPDAVYSMFEYFGPHGTQSTAEPLKFYFGKLVSESGRERSIRKFNIKTRKFIGNTSMDPTLSLLMANMAGVTRSSLVLDPFVGTGSLLLACAHYGAYTVGTDINKVLLHGRGRSSRAKKTWRGRDENVRANFIQYNMEDKYLDVLVADASKHNLWAMEGLFDAVVTDPPYGIREQTLKLEAPAPDSRKPYFMPPTSQYNLSDVFTDLLALCSRCLTLGGKLVFWLPIFRPDYHEENIPSHPCFKLVSNCEQILSTFIARRLITLQKVREPSSLKEDDWVGITNKDHYSESFRDRYFQISDQLNRVDLCEDSTGSTKPATGSTKPATGSTKPATGSTKPATGSTKPATGSTKPAAGSTKPATGSTKPATGSTKPATGSTKPATGSTKPATGSTKPATGVGSNLGNSVSSYSETTLNSSVT
;
A
#
# COMPACT_ATOMS: atom_id res chain seq x y z
N MET A 1 15.93 -26.62 -19.68
CA MET A 1 17.32 -26.55 -19.17
C MET A 1 17.41 -25.38 -18.20
N ALA A 2 18.54 -25.16 -17.54
CA ALA A 2 18.78 -23.91 -16.81
C ALA A 2 18.87 -22.76 -17.83
N SER A 3 17.93 -21.80 -17.76
CA SER A 3 17.90 -20.64 -18.65
C SER A 3 18.40 -19.38 -17.93
N THR A 4 18.88 -18.41 -18.71
CA THR A 4 19.21 -17.06 -18.20
C THR A 4 18.06 -16.13 -18.52
N PHE A 5 17.61 -15.36 -17.53
CA PHE A 5 16.52 -14.40 -17.68
C PHE A 5 16.94 -13.00 -17.25
N VAL A 6 16.53 -11.99 -18.01
CA VAL A 6 16.59 -10.58 -17.61
C VAL A 6 15.30 -10.22 -16.89
N MET A 7 15.42 -9.74 -15.66
CA MET A 7 14.31 -9.16 -14.91
C MET A 7 14.35 -7.63 -15.02
N HIS A 8 13.24 -7.03 -15.45
CA HIS A 8 13.04 -5.58 -15.52
C HIS A 8 12.29 -5.12 -14.27
N PHE A 9 12.92 -4.29 -13.44
CA PHE A 9 12.41 -3.75 -12.17
C PHE A 9 11.96 -2.29 -12.27
N SER A 10 11.35 -1.78 -11.20
CA SER A 10 10.83 -0.42 -11.12
C SER A 10 11.72 0.53 -10.35
N ASN A 11 11.69 1.80 -10.77
CA ASN A 11 12.32 2.91 -10.06
C ASN A 11 11.41 3.54 -8.99
N ASP A 12 10.24 2.97 -8.69
CA ASP A 12 9.30 3.51 -7.69
C ASP A 12 9.91 3.52 -6.28
N PHE A 13 10.63 2.45 -5.94
CA PHE A 13 11.23 2.21 -4.62
C PHE A 13 12.52 1.37 -4.75
N PRO A 14 13.58 1.86 -5.44
CA PRO A 14 14.75 1.03 -5.79
C PRO A 14 15.46 0.46 -4.54
N GLY A 15 15.59 1.24 -3.46
CA GLY A 15 16.16 0.79 -2.19
C GLY A 15 15.31 -0.23 -1.40
N PHE A 16 14.20 -0.71 -1.95
CA PHE A 16 13.38 -1.79 -1.40
C PHE A 16 13.51 -3.10 -2.20
N LEU A 17 14.14 -3.07 -3.39
CA LEU A 17 14.21 -4.20 -4.32
C LEU A 17 14.85 -5.44 -3.68
N ASP A 18 16.07 -5.30 -3.15
CA ASP A 18 16.81 -6.41 -2.56
C ASP A 18 16.14 -6.98 -1.30
N ALA A 19 15.47 -6.12 -0.53
CA ALA A 19 14.70 -6.54 0.64
C ALA A 19 13.40 -7.27 0.26
N GLU A 20 12.72 -6.83 -0.81
CA GLU A 20 11.57 -7.56 -1.36
C GLU A 20 12.01 -8.92 -1.90
N LEU A 21 13.05 -8.96 -2.74
CA LEU A 21 13.53 -10.20 -3.34
C LEU A 21 13.97 -11.20 -2.27
N LYS A 22 14.74 -10.78 -1.26
CA LYS A 22 15.08 -11.66 -0.13
C LYS A 22 13.84 -12.15 0.61
N GLY A 23 12.86 -11.27 0.81
CA GLY A 23 11.57 -11.63 1.40
C GLY A 23 10.81 -12.70 0.61
N ILE A 24 10.83 -12.62 -0.72
CA ILE A 24 10.22 -13.60 -1.62
C ILE A 24 11.01 -14.92 -1.59
N VAL A 25 12.35 -14.88 -1.70
CA VAL A 25 13.24 -16.06 -1.58
C VAL A 25 12.95 -16.82 -0.27
N ASP A 26 12.90 -16.11 0.86
CA ASP A 26 12.58 -16.68 2.17
C ASP A 26 11.17 -17.33 2.22
N ALA A 27 10.25 -16.92 1.35
CA ALA A 27 8.86 -17.37 1.31
C ALA A 27 8.57 -18.47 0.27
N THR A 28 9.46 -18.68 -0.69
CA THR A 28 9.25 -19.58 -1.84
C THR A 28 10.35 -20.61 -2.05
N GLY A 29 11.55 -20.39 -1.51
CA GLY A 29 12.72 -21.26 -1.73
C GLY A 29 13.39 -21.09 -3.10
N ILE A 30 12.98 -20.10 -3.90
CA ILE A 30 13.59 -19.80 -5.21
C ILE A 30 15.02 -19.34 -5.00
N ASP A 31 15.99 -19.96 -5.67
CA ASP A 31 17.39 -19.54 -5.61
C ASP A 31 17.66 -18.35 -6.56
N LEU A 32 17.95 -17.19 -5.97
CA LEU A 32 18.39 -15.98 -6.69
C LEU A 32 19.89 -15.69 -6.51
N SER A 33 20.68 -16.62 -5.96
CA SER A 33 22.11 -16.42 -5.71
C SER A 33 22.95 -16.33 -6.98
N SER A 34 22.51 -16.98 -8.07
CA SER A 34 23.17 -16.93 -9.38
C SER A 34 22.75 -15.68 -10.19
N SER A 35 23.08 -14.51 -9.64
CA SER A 35 22.93 -13.18 -10.27
C SER A 35 24.28 -12.52 -10.52
N GLU A 36 24.42 -11.77 -11.62
CA GLU A 36 25.60 -10.91 -11.82
C GLU A 36 25.60 -9.72 -10.83
N ILE A 37 26.72 -9.01 -10.73
CA ILE A 37 26.84 -7.79 -9.92
C ILE A 37 26.25 -6.61 -10.69
N TYR A 38 25.23 -5.96 -10.13
CA TYR A 38 24.52 -4.84 -10.76
C TYR A 38 24.76 -3.49 -10.08
N SER A 39 24.80 -2.43 -10.90
CA SER A 39 24.62 -1.07 -10.39
C SER A 39 23.18 -0.91 -9.86
N PRO A 40 22.99 -0.28 -8.69
CA PRO A 40 21.65 0.05 -8.17
C PRO A 40 20.79 0.89 -9.14
N ASP A 41 21.43 1.62 -10.05
CA ASP A 41 20.76 2.49 -11.03
C ASP A 41 20.29 1.76 -12.30
N CYS A 42 20.68 0.50 -12.48
CA CYS A 42 20.25 -0.31 -13.61
C CYS A 42 18.93 -1.03 -13.27
N PRO A 43 17.85 -0.87 -14.06
CA PRO A 43 16.57 -1.52 -13.80
C PRO A 43 16.57 -2.99 -14.22
N PHE A 44 17.63 -3.46 -14.89
CA PHE A 44 17.76 -4.80 -15.44
C PHE A 44 18.73 -5.61 -14.59
N ARG A 45 18.36 -6.85 -14.24
CA ARG A 45 19.30 -7.82 -13.66
C ARG A 45 19.13 -9.19 -14.31
N LYS A 46 20.23 -9.82 -14.71
CA LYS A 46 20.28 -11.23 -15.14
C LYS A 46 20.29 -12.15 -13.92
N TYR A 47 19.50 -13.22 -14.02
CA TYR A 47 19.53 -14.37 -13.13
C TYR A 47 19.65 -15.64 -13.97
N HIS A 48 20.48 -16.58 -13.53
CA HIS A 48 20.69 -17.88 -14.17
C HIS A 48 19.91 -18.98 -13.42
N ASN A 49 19.91 -20.20 -13.96
CA ASN A 49 19.42 -21.42 -13.30
C ASN A 49 17.94 -21.47 -12.87
N LEU A 50 17.13 -20.46 -13.20
CA LEU A 50 15.70 -20.45 -12.90
C LEU A 50 14.90 -21.35 -13.85
N THR A 51 13.75 -21.82 -13.37
CA THR A 51 12.71 -22.48 -14.14
C THR A 51 11.57 -21.50 -14.50
N LEU A 52 10.69 -21.92 -15.40
CA LEU A 52 9.48 -21.16 -15.74
C LEU A 52 8.47 -21.07 -14.58
N ASP A 53 8.52 -21.97 -13.61
CA ASP A 53 7.66 -21.91 -12.41
C ASP A 53 8.20 -20.89 -11.40
N ASP A 54 9.51 -20.77 -11.26
CA ASP A 54 10.16 -19.70 -10.48
C ASP A 54 9.81 -18.33 -11.07
N VAL A 55 9.95 -18.17 -12.39
CA VAL A 55 9.58 -16.95 -13.12
C VAL A 55 8.08 -16.64 -12.96
N THR A 56 7.21 -17.65 -13.05
CA THR A 56 5.76 -17.49 -12.84
C THR A 56 5.45 -17.06 -11.42
N THR A 57 6.12 -17.66 -10.43
CA THR A 57 5.96 -17.34 -9.00
C THR A 57 6.44 -15.91 -8.70
N LEU A 58 7.62 -15.52 -9.20
CA LEU A 58 8.15 -14.16 -9.09
C LEU A 58 7.22 -13.11 -9.71
N CYS A 59 6.76 -13.33 -10.95
CA CYS A 59 5.79 -12.46 -11.62
C CYS A 59 4.44 -12.42 -10.91
N SER A 60 4.00 -13.50 -10.25
CA SER A 60 2.75 -13.50 -9.46
C SER A 60 2.85 -12.64 -8.20
N ARG A 61 4.07 -12.41 -7.69
CA ARG A 61 4.31 -11.97 -6.30
C ARG A 61 5.02 -10.63 -6.15
N SER A 62 6.10 -10.37 -6.89
CA SER A 62 6.92 -9.16 -6.72
C SER A 62 6.21 -7.91 -7.24
N ILE A 63 6.34 -6.84 -6.45
CA ILE A 63 5.82 -5.50 -6.72
C ILE A 63 6.88 -4.64 -7.41
N SER A 64 8.16 -4.89 -7.16
CA SER A 64 9.27 -4.22 -7.83
C SER A 64 9.41 -4.71 -9.28
N LEU A 65 9.26 -6.00 -9.54
CA LEU A 65 9.36 -6.63 -10.85
C LEU A 65 8.25 -6.15 -11.79
N ARG A 66 8.61 -5.72 -13.00
CA ARG A 66 7.71 -5.29 -14.08
C ARG A 66 7.46 -6.41 -15.09
N ALA A 67 8.52 -7.09 -15.55
CA ALA A 67 8.45 -8.20 -16.49
C ALA A 67 9.74 -9.02 -16.47
N VAL A 68 9.68 -10.25 -16.99
CA VAL A 68 10.81 -11.17 -17.16
C VAL A 68 10.95 -11.55 -18.63
N TYR A 69 12.19 -11.51 -19.12
CA TYR A 69 12.57 -11.81 -20.49
C TYR A 69 13.61 -12.93 -20.49
N GLU A 70 13.55 -13.80 -21.47
CA GLU A 70 14.64 -14.72 -21.82
C GLU A 70 15.81 -13.89 -22.34
N TYR A 71 16.99 -14.05 -21.75
CA TYR A 71 18.18 -13.29 -22.14
C TYR A 71 18.75 -13.85 -23.45
N TRP A 72 18.91 -12.98 -24.45
CA TRP A 72 19.53 -13.34 -25.72
C TRP A 72 20.91 -12.70 -25.85
N CYS A 73 21.00 -11.37 -25.77
CA CYS A 73 22.26 -10.63 -25.91
C CYS A 73 22.23 -9.24 -25.27
N GLU A 74 23.41 -8.65 -25.10
CA GLU A 74 23.63 -7.25 -24.74
C GLU A 74 24.89 -6.71 -25.43
N SER A 75 24.91 -5.42 -25.76
CA SER A 75 26.07 -4.77 -26.41
C SER A 75 26.10 -3.27 -26.14
N GLU A 76 27.26 -2.65 -26.32
CA GLU A 76 27.43 -1.19 -26.30
C GLU A 76 27.15 -0.55 -27.69
N SER A 77 27.03 -1.37 -28.75
CA SER A 77 26.67 -0.92 -30.10
C SER A 77 25.37 -1.55 -30.60
N LEU A 78 24.54 -0.77 -31.31
CA LEU A 78 23.35 -1.29 -31.98
C LEU A 78 23.70 -2.32 -33.06
N GLU A 79 24.76 -2.08 -33.84
CA GLU A 79 25.14 -2.91 -34.98
C GLU A 79 25.55 -4.32 -34.52
N ASP A 80 26.36 -4.40 -33.46
CA ASP A 80 26.76 -5.65 -32.84
C ASP A 80 25.59 -6.35 -32.13
N LEU A 81 24.70 -5.61 -31.45
CA LEU A 81 23.47 -6.19 -30.89
C LEU A 81 22.62 -6.86 -31.99
N LEU A 82 22.36 -6.16 -33.11
CA LEU A 82 21.58 -6.68 -34.23
C LEU A 82 22.25 -7.89 -34.88
N HIS A 83 23.58 -7.91 -34.98
CA HIS A 83 24.33 -9.09 -35.43
C HIS A 83 24.13 -10.28 -34.48
N GLN A 84 24.27 -10.07 -33.16
CA GLN A 84 24.06 -11.12 -32.15
C GLN A 84 22.61 -11.65 -32.16
N VAL A 85 21.60 -10.79 -32.32
CA VAL A 85 20.19 -11.20 -32.50
C VAL A 85 20.03 -12.10 -33.73
N SER A 86 20.59 -11.69 -34.87
CA SER A 86 20.52 -12.44 -36.13
C SER A 86 21.16 -13.83 -36.00
N VAL A 87 22.28 -13.93 -35.28
CA VAL A 87 22.97 -15.20 -34.98
C VAL A 87 22.13 -16.08 -34.04
N HIS A 88 21.55 -15.51 -32.97
CA HIS A 88 20.75 -16.26 -32.01
C HIS A 88 19.50 -16.89 -32.65
N VAL A 89 18.75 -16.12 -33.46
CA VAL A 89 17.57 -16.64 -34.20
C VAL A 89 17.94 -17.85 -35.07
N GLN A 90 19.08 -17.79 -35.76
CA GLN A 90 19.54 -18.87 -36.64
C GLN A 90 19.99 -20.12 -35.87
N GLN A 91 20.56 -19.95 -34.68
CA GLN A 91 21.03 -21.04 -33.82
C GLN A 91 19.85 -21.79 -33.17
N GLU A 92 18.97 -21.06 -32.48
CA GLU A 92 17.82 -21.66 -31.76
C GLU A 92 16.63 -21.97 -32.67
N LYS A 93 16.64 -21.48 -33.92
CA LYS A 93 15.57 -21.63 -34.93
C LYS A 93 14.24 -21.04 -34.43
N GLU A 94 14.31 -19.85 -33.86
CA GLU A 94 13.15 -19.14 -33.31
C GLU A 94 12.05 -19.01 -34.37
N SER A 95 10.81 -19.29 -33.96
CA SER A 95 9.63 -19.18 -34.82
C SER A 95 8.38 -18.98 -33.98
N CYS A 96 7.44 -18.19 -34.49
CA CYS A 96 6.19 -17.85 -33.81
C CYS A 96 5.07 -17.59 -34.83
N THR A 97 3.81 -17.66 -34.41
CA THR A 97 2.64 -17.44 -35.30
C THR A 97 2.27 -15.97 -35.46
N SER A 98 2.71 -15.09 -34.56
CA SER A 98 2.65 -13.63 -34.69
C SER A 98 3.53 -12.97 -33.63
N TYR A 99 4.14 -11.81 -33.95
CA TYR A 99 5.03 -11.12 -33.00
C TYR A 99 4.80 -9.62 -32.90
N LYS A 100 5.46 -9.01 -31.91
CA LYS A 100 5.54 -7.56 -31.72
C LYS A 100 6.95 -7.18 -31.27
N ILE A 101 7.48 -6.10 -31.82
CA ILE A 101 8.71 -5.46 -31.34
C ILE A 101 8.37 -4.34 -30.34
N CYS A 102 9.08 -4.31 -29.22
CA CYS A 102 9.07 -3.26 -28.22
C CYS A 102 10.47 -2.62 -28.14
N ILE A 103 10.52 -1.29 -28.22
CA ILE A 103 11.72 -0.50 -27.89
C ILE A 103 11.40 0.31 -26.64
N GLU A 104 12.15 0.07 -25.57
CA GLU A 104 11.96 0.65 -24.23
C GLU A 104 13.22 1.40 -23.76
N PRO A 105 13.27 2.74 -23.94
CA PRO A 105 14.39 3.54 -23.45
C PRO A 105 14.32 3.73 -21.93
N PHE A 106 15.48 3.67 -21.28
CA PHE A 106 15.66 3.98 -19.87
C PHE A 106 16.33 5.34 -19.66
N ASN A 107 15.89 6.08 -18.64
CA ASN A 107 16.24 7.49 -18.37
C ASN A 107 15.99 8.48 -19.54
N ARG A 108 15.29 8.04 -20.59
CA ARG A 108 14.83 8.84 -21.74
C ARG A 108 13.42 8.38 -22.11
N SER A 109 12.68 9.19 -22.85
CA SER A 109 11.33 8.83 -23.32
C SER A 109 11.19 9.12 -24.81
N TYR A 110 10.78 8.11 -25.57
CA TYR A 110 10.28 8.33 -26.92
C TYR A 110 8.81 8.74 -26.88
N THR A 111 8.44 9.69 -27.74
CA THR A 111 7.03 9.80 -28.12
C THR A 111 6.67 8.63 -29.03
N ASN A 112 5.41 8.20 -29.01
CA ASN A 112 4.91 7.06 -29.81
C ASN A 112 5.03 7.24 -31.35
N ARG A 113 5.61 8.35 -31.83
CA ARG A 113 5.83 8.66 -33.26
C ARG A 113 7.25 9.22 -33.54
N THR A 114 8.20 9.12 -32.62
CA THR A 114 9.58 9.56 -32.88
C THR A 114 10.20 8.72 -34.01
N LYS A 115 10.71 9.36 -35.07
CA LYS A 115 11.33 8.70 -36.23
C LYS A 115 12.42 7.70 -35.83
N GLU A 116 13.26 8.08 -34.86
CA GLU A 116 14.29 7.25 -34.23
C GLU A 116 13.74 5.87 -33.80
N ARG A 117 12.63 5.85 -33.06
CA ARG A 117 12.01 4.60 -32.56
C ARG A 117 11.48 3.72 -33.69
N LEU A 118 11.05 4.28 -34.82
CA LEU A 118 10.66 3.48 -35.99
C LEU A 118 11.88 2.83 -36.63
N LEU A 119 12.97 3.59 -36.85
CA LEU A 119 14.23 3.04 -37.38
C LEU A 119 14.81 1.92 -36.50
N ARG A 120 14.73 2.04 -35.15
CA ARG A 120 15.12 0.96 -34.23
C ARG A 120 14.22 -0.28 -34.35
N ILE A 121 12.93 -0.13 -34.69
CA ILE A 121 12.00 -1.25 -34.95
C ILE A 121 12.30 -1.90 -36.30
N ASP A 122 12.49 -1.11 -37.35
CA ASP A 122 12.71 -1.59 -38.71
C ASP A 122 14.02 -2.42 -38.80
N ALA A 123 15.12 -1.89 -38.26
CA ALA A 123 16.41 -2.60 -38.22
C ALA A 123 16.37 -3.88 -37.37
N LEU A 124 15.57 -3.89 -36.29
CA LEU A 124 15.39 -5.07 -35.45
C LEU A 124 14.46 -6.12 -36.08
N ALA A 125 13.50 -5.70 -36.91
CA ALA A 125 12.69 -6.62 -37.71
C ALA A 125 13.55 -7.31 -38.78
N GLU A 126 14.49 -6.58 -39.40
CA GLU A 126 15.47 -7.13 -40.35
C GLU A 126 16.43 -8.13 -39.66
N ALA A 127 16.94 -7.81 -38.46
CA ALA A 127 17.79 -8.72 -37.69
C ALA A 127 17.03 -9.98 -37.17
N LEU A 128 15.74 -9.85 -36.83
CA LEU A 128 14.91 -10.99 -36.44
C LEU A 128 14.55 -11.89 -37.63
N ASN A 129 14.24 -11.31 -38.80
CA ASN A 129 13.92 -12.02 -40.04
C ASN A 129 12.88 -13.16 -39.90
N ILE A 130 11.91 -13.00 -39.00
CA ILE A 130 10.87 -14.01 -38.73
C ILE A 130 9.72 -13.87 -39.74
N ASP A 131 9.46 -14.92 -40.51
CA ASP A 131 8.31 -15.05 -41.43
C ASP A 131 6.99 -15.25 -40.65
N ALA A 132 6.51 -14.18 -40.02
CA ALA A 132 5.28 -14.15 -39.24
C ALA A 132 4.64 -12.75 -39.23
N PRO A 133 3.30 -12.64 -39.12
CA PRO A 133 2.61 -11.35 -39.09
C PRO A 133 2.87 -10.56 -37.81
N VAL A 134 3.17 -9.27 -37.95
CA VAL A 134 3.30 -8.33 -36.83
C VAL A 134 1.91 -7.99 -36.26
N LYS A 135 1.70 -8.23 -34.97
CA LYS A 135 0.41 -8.14 -34.27
C LYS A 135 0.53 -7.30 -33.00
N LEU A 136 0.09 -6.04 -33.06
CA LEU A 136 0.31 -5.08 -31.96
C LEU A 136 -0.51 -5.35 -30.68
N SER A 137 -1.53 -6.21 -30.75
CA SER A 137 -2.41 -6.57 -29.62
C SER A 137 -2.52 -8.09 -29.52
N GLN A 138 -2.17 -8.64 -28.35
CA GLN A 138 -2.09 -10.09 -28.10
C GLN A 138 -1.27 -10.86 -29.16
N PRO A 139 0.00 -10.48 -29.45
CA PRO A 139 0.93 -11.32 -30.20
C PRO A 139 1.25 -12.60 -29.45
N ASP A 140 1.80 -13.58 -30.16
CA ASP A 140 2.24 -14.86 -29.59
C ASP A 140 3.69 -14.78 -29.06
N ALA A 141 4.52 -13.90 -29.65
CA ALA A 141 5.84 -13.51 -29.13
C ALA A 141 5.98 -11.97 -28.99
N VAL A 142 6.69 -11.52 -27.96
CA VAL A 142 7.10 -10.10 -27.83
C VAL A 142 8.61 -10.04 -27.68
N TYR A 143 9.25 -9.28 -28.57
CA TYR A 143 10.69 -9.04 -28.57
C TYR A 143 10.96 -7.64 -28.04
N SER A 144 11.77 -7.51 -26.99
CA SER A 144 12.07 -6.22 -26.37
C SER A 144 13.55 -5.87 -26.48
N MET A 145 13.82 -4.69 -27.03
CA MET A 145 15.12 -4.02 -26.94
C MET A 145 15.04 -2.89 -25.92
N PHE A 146 16.01 -2.86 -25.00
CA PHE A 146 16.15 -1.85 -23.98
C PHE A 146 17.37 -0.98 -24.24
N GLU A 147 17.22 0.34 -24.11
CA GLU A 147 18.27 1.31 -24.42
C GLU A 147 18.61 2.12 -23.15
N TYR A 148 19.80 1.91 -22.60
CA TYR A 148 20.20 2.51 -21.32
C TYR A 148 20.92 3.84 -21.53
N PHE A 149 20.23 4.97 -21.29
CA PHE A 149 20.80 6.33 -21.39
C PHE A 149 21.37 6.85 -20.06
N GLY A 150 21.88 5.95 -19.21
CA GLY A 150 22.47 6.25 -17.90
C GLY A 150 21.50 6.13 -16.70
N PRO A 151 22.00 6.39 -15.48
CA PRO A 151 21.25 6.27 -14.21
C PRO A 151 19.94 7.06 -14.17
N HIS A 152 18.97 6.59 -13.37
CA HIS A 152 17.71 7.32 -13.24
C HIS A 152 17.88 8.64 -12.48
N GLY A 153 17.41 9.74 -13.08
CA GLY A 153 17.42 11.06 -12.46
C GLY A 153 18.72 11.84 -12.65
N THR A 154 19.75 11.24 -13.25
CA THR A 154 20.87 12.00 -13.84
C THR A 154 20.48 12.54 -15.22
N GLN A 155 21.24 13.51 -15.74
CA GLN A 155 21.11 13.93 -17.13
C GLN A 155 21.36 12.73 -18.06
N SER A 156 20.46 12.50 -19.01
CA SER A 156 20.55 11.39 -19.97
C SER A 156 21.57 11.65 -21.07
N THR A 157 22.20 10.60 -21.58
CA THR A 157 23.14 10.67 -22.70
C THR A 157 22.45 10.92 -24.05
N ALA A 158 23.23 11.36 -25.04
CA ALA A 158 22.75 11.63 -26.40
C ALA A 158 22.44 10.33 -27.18
N GLU A 159 23.28 9.31 -27.02
CA GLU A 159 23.07 7.94 -27.51
C GLU A 159 22.98 6.97 -26.31
N PRO A 160 22.42 5.75 -26.48
CA PRO A 160 22.46 4.72 -25.45
C PRO A 160 23.90 4.34 -25.08
N LEU A 161 24.16 4.11 -23.80
CA LEU A 161 25.44 3.57 -23.31
C LEU A 161 25.50 2.04 -23.43
N LYS A 162 24.35 1.37 -23.35
CA LYS A 162 24.22 -0.08 -23.48
C LYS A 162 22.83 -0.46 -23.98
N PHE A 163 22.79 -1.52 -24.77
CA PHE A 163 21.59 -2.17 -25.28
C PHE A 163 21.44 -3.56 -24.66
N TYR A 164 20.21 -3.96 -24.37
CA TYR A 164 19.87 -5.32 -23.95
C TYR A 164 18.73 -5.84 -24.82
N PHE A 165 18.74 -7.14 -25.14
CA PHE A 165 17.69 -7.77 -25.93
C PHE A 165 17.21 -9.10 -25.33
N GLY A 166 15.91 -9.35 -25.45
CA GLY A 166 15.30 -10.59 -25.01
C GLY A 166 13.84 -10.77 -25.42
N LYS A 167 13.39 -12.02 -25.37
CA LYS A 167 12.01 -12.45 -25.66
C LYS A 167 11.20 -12.44 -24.35
N LEU A 168 10.03 -11.79 -24.35
CA LEU A 168 9.17 -11.69 -23.17
C LEU A 168 8.66 -13.07 -22.75
N VAL A 169 8.91 -13.44 -21.49
CA VAL A 169 8.42 -14.69 -20.88
C VAL A 169 7.15 -14.42 -20.08
N SER A 170 7.12 -13.32 -19.30
CA SER A 170 5.98 -13.00 -18.43
C SER A 170 5.95 -11.54 -18.00
N GLU A 171 4.77 -10.91 -18.04
CA GLU A 171 4.50 -9.62 -17.39
C GLU A 171 4.17 -9.85 -15.90
N SER A 172 4.64 -8.96 -15.02
CA SER A 172 4.36 -9.07 -13.58
C SER A 172 2.91 -8.71 -13.24
N GLY A 173 2.32 -9.48 -12.33
CA GLY A 173 1.02 -9.24 -11.74
C GLY A 173 0.95 -7.99 -10.86
N ARG A 174 2.06 -7.28 -10.60
CA ARG A 174 2.12 -6.10 -9.71
C ARG A 174 1.00 -5.09 -9.93
N GLU A 175 0.71 -4.71 -11.17
CA GLU A 175 -0.27 -3.67 -11.49
C GLU A 175 -1.70 -4.16 -11.24
N ARG A 176 -1.95 -5.47 -11.41
CA ARG A 176 -3.21 -6.12 -11.03
C ARG A 176 -3.38 -6.10 -9.51
N SER A 177 -2.33 -6.40 -8.75
CA SER A 177 -2.33 -6.40 -7.29
C SER A 177 -2.48 -4.99 -6.68
N ILE A 178 -1.74 -4.00 -7.18
CA ILE A 178 -1.85 -2.59 -6.76
C ILE A 178 -3.27 -2.06 -7.07
N ARG A 179 -3.81 -2.34 -8.26
CA ARG A 179 -5.18 -1.94 -8.63
C ARG A 179 -6.25 -2.63 -7.78
N LYS A 180 -6.08 -3.92 -7.43
CA LYS A 180 -7.02 -4.67 -6.56
C LYS A 180 -7.28 -3.90 -5.25
N PHE A 181 -6.23 -3.42 -4.58
CA PHE A 181 -6.35 -2.82 -3.24
C PHE A 181 -6.49 -1.29 -3.20
N ASN A 182 -6.79 -0.65 -4.34
CA ASN A 182 -6.88 0.81 -4.49
C ASN A 182 -7.76 1.47 -3.40
N ILE A 183 -7.16 2.38 -2.62
CA ILE A 183 -7.82 3.03 -1.47
C ILE A 183 -9.11 3.77 -1.88
N LYS A 184 -9.19 4.32 -3.10
CA LYS A 184 -10.36 5.06 -3.58
C LYS A 184 -11.62 4.18 -3.63
N THR A 185 -11.47 2.89 -3.95
CA THR A 185 -12.56 1.91 -4.08
C THR A 185 -12.72 0.99 -2.86
N ARG A 186 -11.75 0.97 -1.92
CA ARG A 186 -11.80 0.16 -0.68
C ARG A 186 -12.97 0.55 0.24
N LYS A 187 -13.75 -0.43 0.72
CA LYS A 187 -15.02 -0.22 1.43
C LYS A 187 -14.85 0.56 2.74
N PHE A 188 -13.97 0.09 3.61
CA PHE A 188 -13.57 0.73 4.86
C PHE A 188 -12.18 1.38 4.72
N ILE A 189 -12.13 2.69 4.95
CA ILE A 189 -10.91 3.51 4.93
C ILE A 189 -10.86 4.50 6.10
N GLY A 190 -9.68 5.04 6.38
CA GLY A 190 -9.37 5.92 7.53
C GLY A 190 -7.99 6.57 7.34
N ASN A 191 -7.49 7.30 8.36
CA ASN A 191 -6.18 7.97 8.25
C ASN A 191 -5.02 6.96 8.28
N THR A 192 -5.25 5.78 8.88
CA THR A 192 -4.42 4.57 8.91
C THR A 192 -4.57 3.67 7.68
N SER A 193 -5.14 4.17 6.58
CA SER A 193 -5.17 3.43 5.32
C SER A 193 -3.87 3.59 4.55
N MET A 194 -3.00 2.59 4.65
CA MET A 194 -1.70 2.52 4.00
C MET A 194 -1.81 2.25 2.49
N ASP A 195 -0.79 2.72 1.75
CA ASP A 195 -0.65 2.58 0.31
C ASP A 195 -0.60 1.10 -0.13
N PRO A 196 -1.29 0.68 -1.22
CA PRO A 196 -1.27 -0.69 -1.69
C PRO A 196 0.13 -1.23 -2.04
N THR A 197 0.96 -0.43 -2.71
CA THR A 197 2.30 -0.81 -3.16
C THR A 197 3.19 -1.11 -1.97
N LEU A 198 3.21 -0.19 -0.99
CA LEU A 198 3.98 -0.35 0.24
C LEU A 198 3.43 -1.49 1.11
N SER A 199 2.11 -1.66 1.20
CA SER A 199 1.50 -2.76 1.97
C SER A 199 1.91 -4.13 1.41
N LEU A 200 1.94 -4.28 0.10
CA LEU A 200 2.35 -5.52 -0.59
C LEU A 200 3.86 -5.75 -0.48
N LEU A 201 4.69 -4.71 -0.61
CA LEU A 201 6.14 -4.76 -0.34
C LEU A 201 6.44 -5.24 1.09
N MET A 202 5.74 -4.71 2.10
CA MET A 202 5.90 -5.14 3.49
C MET A 202 5.56 -6.62 3.70
N ALA A 203 4.46 -7.09 3.10
CA ALA A 203 4.06 -8.50 3.15
C ALA A 203 5.06 -9.43 2.44
N ASN A 204 5.71 -8.97 1.36
CA ASN A 204 6.81 -9.69 0.72
C ASN A 204 8.08 -9.71 1.57
N MET A 205 8.53 -8.58 2.12
CA MET A 205 9.70 -8.49 3.01
C MET A 205 9.54 -9.39 4.26
N ALA A 206 8.32 -9.44 4.81
CA ALA A 206 7.92 -10.31 5.91
C ALA A 206 7.91 -11.82 5.55
N GLY A 207 8.03 -12.17 4.28
CA GLY A 207 8.13 -13.55 3.81
C GLY A 207 6.85 -14.38 3.98
N VAL A 208 5.68 -13.75 4.04
CA VAL A 208 4.44 -14.46 4.42
C VAL A 208 4.03 -15.49 3.37
N THR A 209 3.60 -16.67 3.80
CA THR A 209 3.18 -17.79 2.94
C THR A 209 1.69 -18.12 3.14
N ARG A 210 1.19 -19.14 2.42
CA ARG A 210 -0.18 -19.64 2.58
C ARG A 210 -0.44 -20.35 3.92
N SER A 211 0.60 -20.68 4.68
CA SER A 211 0.49 -21.26 6.03
C SER A 211 0.74 -20.24 7.14
N SER A 212 1.25 -19.04 6.83
CA SER A 212 1.62 -18.05 7.84
C SER A 212 0.42 -17.53 8.63
N LEU A 213 0.58 -17.45 9.96
CA LEU A 213 -0.28 -16.70 10.86
C LEU A 213 0.36 -15.34 11.16
N VAL A 214 -0.31 -14.24 10.77
CA VAL A 214 0.25 -12.88 10.77
C VAL A 214 -0.52 -11.94 11.70
N LEU A 215 0.21 -11.16 12.49
CA LEU A 215 -0.31 -10.14 13.38
C LEU A 215 -0.01 -8.72 12.89
N ASP A 216 -0.98 -7.81 13.00
CA ASP A 216 -0.75 -6.36 12.95
C ASP A 216 -1.21 -5.74 14.30
N PRO A 217 -0.28 -5.41 15.22
CA PRO A 217 -0.62 -4.90 16.53
C PRO A 217 -1.22 -3.48 16.54
N PHE A 218 -1.21 -2.78 15.40
CA PHE A 218 -1.76 -1.44 15.21
C PHE A 218 -2.67 -1.38 13.97
N VAL A 219 -3.57 -2.35 13.85
CA VAL A 219 -4.23 -2.73 12.57
C VAL A 219 -5.00 -1.60 11.86
N GLY A 220 -5.58 -0.64 12.60
CA GLY A 220 -6.26 0.52 12.03
C GLY A 220 -7.40 0.19 11.06
N THR A 221 -7.08 0.14 9.76
CA THR A 221 -8.03 -0.22 8.69
C THR A 221 -7.74 -1.57 7.99
N GLY A 222 -6.78 -2.33 8.50
CA GLY A 222 -6.40 -3.66 7.99
C GLY A 222 -5.61 -3.64 6.69
N SER A 223 -4.94 -2.53 6.36
CA SER A 223 -4.25 -2.38 5.06
C SER A 223 -3.14 -3.41 4.86
N LEU A 224 -2.37 -3.68 5.92
CA LEU A 224 -1.23 -4.60 5.91
C LEU A 224 -1.70 -6.06 5.97
N LEU A 225 -2.70 -6.35 6.79
CA LEU A 225 -3.35 -7.66 6.82
C LEU A 225 -3.97 -8.04 5.47
N LEU A 226 -4.63 -7.11 4.78
CA LEU A 226 -5.15 -7.36 3.42
C LEU A 226 -4.04 -7.73 2.43
N ALA A 227 -2.85 -7.12 2.54
CA ALA A 227 -1.70 -7.47 1.72
C ALA A 227 -1.10 -8.83 2.10
N CYS A 228 -1.09 -9.20 3.37
CA CYS A 228 -0.64 -10.52 3.82
C CYS A 228 -1.61 -11.64 3.37
N ALA A 229 -2.91 -11.41 3.53
CA ALA A 229 -3.96 -12.32 3.07
C ALA A 229 -4.03 -12.45 1.54
N HIS A 230 -3.57 -11.45 0.78
CA HIS A 230 -3.41 -11.56 -0.68
C HIS A 230 -2.42 -12.65 -1.09
N TYR A 231 -1.36 -12.84 -0.30
CA TYR A 231 -0.40 -13.94 -0.47
C TYR A 231 -0.82 -15.22 0.27
N GLY A 232 -2.02 -15.23 0.85
CA GLY A 232 -2.68 -16.40 1.43
C GLY A 232 -2.48 -16.62 2.92
N ALA A 233 -1.85 -15.69 3.64
CA ALA A 233 -1.65 -15.79 5.08
C ALA A 233 -2.97 -15.59 5.87
N TYR A 234 -3.11 -16.26 7.01
CA TYR A 234 -4.19 -16.00 7.97
C TYR A 234 -3.83 -14.79 8.84
N THR A 235 -4.82 -13.94 9.13
CA THR A 235 -4.55 -12.60 9.67
C THR A 235 -5.35 -12.26 10.92
N VAL A 236 -4.64 -11.71 11.91
CA VAL A 236 -5.15 -11.19 13.18
C VAL A 236 -4.69 -9.75 13.34
N GLY A 237 -5.53 -8.88 13.90
CA GLY A 237 -5.14 -7.50 14.21
C GLY A 237 -5.49 -7.08 15.63
N THR A 238 -4.80 -6.07 16.16
CA THR A 238 -5.21 -5.37 17.39
C THR A 238 -5.20 -3.87 17.21
N ASP A 239 -6.09 -3.16 17.90
CA ASP A 239 -6.08 -1.71 17.97
C ASP A 239 -6.74 -1.26 19.29
N ILE A 240 -6.20 -0.20 19.90
CA ILE A 240 -6.77 0.42 21.10
C ILE A 240 -8.07 1.18 20.76
N ASN A 241 -8.25 1.59 19.50
CA ASN A 241 -9.39 2.37 19.02
C ASN A 241 -10.63 1.49 18.76
N LYS A 242 -11.35 1.18 19.84
CA LYS A 242 -12.66 0.50 19.85
C LYS A 242 -13.70 1.09 18.89
N VAL A 243 -13.66 2.39 18.61
CA VAL A 243 -14.61 3.06 17.70
C VAL A 243 -14.28 2.70 16.25
N LEU A 244 -12.99 2.69 15.90
CA LEU A 244 -12.49 2.34 14.57
C LEU A 244 -12.77 0.87 14.22
N LEU A 245 -12.37 -0.08 15.08
CA LEU A 245 -12.53 -1.52 14.81
C LEU A 245 -13.99 -1.94 14.61
N HIS A 246 -14.90 -1.42 15.43
CA HIS A 246 -16.34 -1.69 15.28
C HIS A 246 -17.01 -0.92 14.12
N GLY A 247 -16.25 -0.21 13.26
CA GLY A 247 -16.79 0.54 12.12
C GLY A 247 -17.68 1.73 12.51
N ARG A 248 -17.52 2.28 13.72
CA ARG A 248 -18.38 3.34 14.26
C ARG A 248 -17.81 4.73 13.98
N GLY A 249 -18.62 5.76 14.22
CA GLY A 249 -18.21 7.16 14.06
C GLY A 249 -18.31 7.69 12.62
N ARG A 250 -17.56 8.76 12.34
CA ARG A 250 -17.59 9.45 11.05
C ARG A 250 -16.80 8.67 9.99
N SER A 251 -17.29 8.66 8.75
CA SER A 251 -16.51 8.14 7.62
C SER A 251 -15.48 9.18 7.18
N SER A 252 -14.28 8.76 6.77
CA SER A 252 -13.26 9.66 6.20
C SER A 252 -13.55 10.03 4.75
N ARG A 253 -14.58 9.45 4.12
CA ARG A 253 -14.99 9.74 2.75
C ARG A 253 -15.68 11.11 2.66
N ALA A 254 -15.17 11.98 1.81
CA ALA A 254 -15.80 13.27 1.50
C ALA A 254 -17.30 13.10 1.16
N LYS A 255 -18.14 14.00 1.68
CA LYS A 255 -19.61 14.01 1.58
C LYS A 255 -20.34 12.88 2.35
N LYS A 256 -19.67 11.93 3.02
CA LYS A 256 -20.30 11.06 4.03
C LYS A 256 -20.10 11.63 5.43
N THR A 257 -21.15 11.66 6.25
CA THR A 257 -21.09 12.11 7.65
C THR A 257 -20.81 10.98 8.63
N TRP A 258 -21.35 9.78 8.38
CA TRP A 258 -21.23 8.60 9.25
C TRP A 258 -20.85 7.36 8.43
N ARG A 259 -20.24 6.38 9.10
CA ARG A 259 -19.91 5.07 8.52
C ARG A 259 -21.15 4.20 8.32
N GLY A 260 -21.11 3.31 7.34
CA GLY A 260 -22.08 2.20 7.23
C GLY A 260 -21.94 1.21 8.40
N ARG A 261 -23.01 0.48 8.75
CA ARG A 261 -22.96 -0.58 9.79
C ARG A 261 -21.97 -1.70 9.46
N ASP A 262 -21.69 -1.86 8.18
CA ASP A 262 -20.80 -2.81 7.53
C ASP A 262 -19.52 -2.15 6.98
N GLU A 263 -19.17 -0.94 7.43
CA GLU A 263 -17.96 -0.21 7.02
C GLU A 263 -16.86 -0.43 8.09
N ASN A 264 -16.31 -1.64 8.13
CA ASN A 264 -15.31 -2.13 9.11
C ASN A 264 -14.20 -2.99 8.43
N VAL A 265 -13.21 -3.48 9.20
CA VAL A 265 -12.06 -4.25 8.68
C VAL A 265 -12.51 -5.51 7.92
N ARG A 266 -13.32 -6.37 8.55
CA ARG A 266 -13.87 -7.62 7.97
C ARG A 266 -14.54 -7.39 6.62
N ALA A 267 -15.22 -6.24 6.45
CA ALA A 267 -15.90 -5.88 5.21
C ALA A 267 -14.96 -5.56 4.03
N ASN A 268 -13.68 -5.22 4.28
CA ASN A 268 -12.66 -5.17 3.23
C ASN A 268 -12.27 -6.58 2.76
N PHE A 269 -12.13 -7.55 3.67
CA PHE A 269 -11.80 -8.94 3.30
C PHE A 269 -12.92 -9.58 2.46
N ILE A 270 -14.18 -9.30 2.80
CA ILE A 270 -15.36 -9.65 1.97
C ILE A 270 -15.25 -9.02 0.58
N GLN A 271 -14.96 -7.72 0.47
CA GLN A 271 -14.84 -7.02 -0.83
C GLN A 271 -13.81 -7.68 -1.76
N TYR A 272 -12.73 -8.22 -1.21
CA TYR A 272 -11.61 -8.77 -1.98
C TYR A 272 -11.62 -10.30 -2.11
N ASN A 273 -12.70 -10.96 -1.65
CA ASN A 273 -12.85 -12.42 -1.58
C ASN A 273 -11.70 -13.10 -0.82
N MET A 274 -11.47 -12.67 0.42
CA MET A 274 -10.44 -13.19 1.34
C MET A 274 -10.99 -13.32 2.78
N GLU A 275 -12.31 -13.46 2.94
CA GLU A 275 -12.98 -13.59 4.26
C GLU A 275 -12.52 -14.84 5.02
N ASP A 276 -12.11 -15.88 4.30
CA ASP A 276 -11.49 -17.12 4.77
C ASP A 276 -10.05 -16.95 5.29
N LYS A 277 -9.49 -15.74 5.20
CA LYS A 277 -8.16 -15.36 5.72
C LYS A 277 -8.20 -14.31 6.83
N TYR A 278 -9.40 -13.80 7.13
CA TYR A 278 -9.66 -12.95 8.28
C TYR A 278 -10.00 -13.83 9.48
N LEU A 279 -9.17 -13.80 10.53
CA LEU A 279 -9.50 -14.47 11.79
C LEU A 279 -10.34 -13.53 12.67
N ASP A 280 -9.73 -12.53 13.31
CA ASP A 280 -10.46 -11.35 13.80
C ASP A 280 -9.55 -10.12 14.05
N VAL A 281 -10.16 -8.99 14.43
CA VAL A 281 -9.48 -7.84 15.02
C VAL A 281 -9.97 -7.58 16.45
N LEU A 282 -9.04 -7.54 17.40
CA LEU A 282 -9.35 -7.40 18.83
C LEU A 282 -9.11 -5.97 19.32
N VAL A 283 -10.00 -5.50 20.20
CA VAL A 283 -9.79 -4.24 20.93
C VAL A 283 -8.79 -4.50 22.05
N ALA A 284 -7.52 -4.17 21.82
CA ALA A 284 -6.43 -4.47 22.73
C ALA A 284 -5.28 -3.45 22.60
N ASP A 285 -4.43 -3.42 23.62
CA ASP A 285 -3.29 -2.51 23.71
C ASP A 285 -1.99 -3.30 23.48
N ALA A 286 -1.30 -2.99 22.39
CA ALA A 286 -0.04 -3.61 22.00
C ALA A 286 1.09 -3.43 23.05
N SER A 287 0.97 -2.42 23.93
CA SER A 287 1.91 -2.21 25.03
C SER A 287 1.90 -3.33 26.08
N LYS A 288 0.97 -4.28 26.01
CA LYS A 288 0.74 -5.31 27.03
C LYS A 288 1.32 -6.63 26.51
N HIS A 289 2.61 -6.88 26.70
CA HIS A 289 3.31 -8.04 26.11
C HIS A 289 2.77 -9.42 26.55
N ASN A 290 1.92 -9.48 27.58
CA ASN A 290 1.16 -10.66 28.02
C ASN A 290 -0.18 -10.86 27.26
N LEU A 291 -0.48 -10.07 26.22
CA LEU A 291 -1.73 -10.14 25.46
C LEU A 291 -1.95 -11.51 24.79
N TRP A 292 -0.88 -12.16 24.35
CA TRP A 292 -0.90 -13.49 23.78
C TRP A 292 -0.35 -14.49 24.80
N ALA A 293 -1.19 -15.43 25.24
CA ALA A 293 -0.83 -16.42 26.25
C ALA A 293 0.05 -17.57 25.72
N MET A 294 0.21 -17.67 24.39
CA MET A 294 1.11 -18.60 23.73
C MET A 294 2.30 -17.83 23.16
N GLU A 295 3.52 -18.27 23.49
CA GLU A 295 4.75 -17.80 22.88
C GLU A 295 4.97 -18.54 21.55
N GLY A 296 5.59 -17.89 20.56
CA GLY A 296 5.80 -18.49 19.24
C GLY A 296 4.52 -18.73 18.41
N LEU A 297 3.54 -17.84 18.50
CA LEU A 297 2.23 -18.00 17.84
C LEU A 297 2.17 -17.47 16.39
N PHE A 298 2.95 -16.45 16.05
CA PHE A 298 2.88 -15.77 14.75
C PHE A 298 4.16 -15.95 13.94
N ASP A 299 4.03 -16.19 12.64
CA ASP A 299 5.18 -16.30 11.72
C ASP A 299 5.71 -14.92 11.30
N ALA A 300 4.84 -13.91 11.26
CA ALA A 300 5.22 -12.54 11.01
C ALA A 300 4.36 -11.53 11.77
N VAL A 301 4.97 -10.37 12.06
CA VAL A 301 4.31 -9.16 12.51
C VAL A 301 4.57 -8.07 11.46
N VAL A 302 3.50 -7.44 10.95
CA VAL A 302 3.60 -6.45 9.86
C VAL A 302 2.77 -5.23 10.21
N THR A 303 3.41 -4.07 10.46
CA THR A 303 2.72 -2.94 11.12
C THR A 303 3.27 -1.53 10.78
N ASP A 304 2.45 -0.48 10.99
CA ASP A 304 2.78 0.95 10.77
C ASP A 304 2.42 1.73 12.06
N PRO A 305 3.30 1.74 13.10
CA PRO A 305 2.95 2.22 14.45
C PRO A 305 2.57 3.72 14.52
N PRO A 306 1.83 4.17 15.56
CA PRO A 306 1.34 5.54 15.63
C PRO A 306 2.43 6.57 16.03
N TYR A 307 2.98 7.30 15.05
CA TYR A 307 4.00 8.36 15.25
C TYR A 307 3.47 9.70 15.80
N GLY A 308 2.26 9.72 16.36
CA GLY A 308 1.64 10.93 16.88
C GLY A 308 1.17 11.95 15.83
N ILE A 309 1.47 11.80 14.54
CA ILE A 309 1.09 12.79 13.50
C ILE A 309 -0.39 12.66 13.11
N ARG A 310 -0.78 11.51 12.55
CA ARG A 310 -2.13 11.27 11.97
C ARG A 310 -3.11 10.63 12.94
N GLU A 311 -2.59 9.83 13.86
CA GLU A 311 -3.29 9.22 14.99
C GLU A 311 -2.53 9.56 16.28
N GLN A 312 -3.19 9.47 17.42
CA GLN A 312 -2.59 9.74 18.72
C GLN A 312 -1.86 8.49 19.24
N THR A 313 -0.67 8.70 19.81
CA THR A 313 0.13 7.64 20.45
C THR A 313 -0.36 7.49 21.89
N LEU A 314 -1.10 6.41 22.17
CA LEU A 314 -1.85 6.19 23.42
C LEU A 314 -1.61 4.79 23.99
N LYS A 315 -1.51 4.69 25.32
CA LYS A 315 -1.33 3.45 26.09
C LYS A 315 -2.38 3.38 27.20
N LEU A 316 -2.90 2.19 27.52
CA LEU A 316 -3.86 2.05 28.62
C LEU A 316 -3.14 2.20 29.97
N GLU A 317 -3.67 3.07 30.82
CA GLU A 317 -3.27 3.20 32.22
C GLU A 317 -3.69 1.96 33.03
N ALA A 318 -3.19 1.84 34.27
CA ALA A 318 -3.62 0.78 35.18
C ALA A 318 -5.14 0.89 35.46
N PRO A 319 -5.87 -0.24 35.51
CA PRO A 319 -7.33 -0.21 35.59
C PRO A 319 -7.83 0.36 36.92
N ALA A 320 -8.64 1.42 36.84
CA ALA A 320 -9.43 1.88 37.98
C ALA A 320 -10.38 0.77 38.50
N PRO A 321 -10.68 0.70 39.81
CA PRO A 321 -11.35 -0.44 40.43
C PRO A 321 -12.81 -0.70 39.97
N ASP A 322 -13.43 0.24 39.27
CA ASP A 322 -14.82 0.18 38.78
C ASP A 322 -14.93 -0.30 37.30
N SER A 323 -14.02 -1.20 36.91
CA SER A 323 -13.82 -1.66 35.53
C SER A 323 -14.94 -2.55 34.95
N ARG A 324 -15.96 -2.89 35.75
CA ARG A 324 -17.00 -3.89 35.40
C ARG A 324 -18.20 -3.34 34.63
N LYS A 325 -18.24 -2.04 34.35
CA LYS A 325 -19.37 -1.41 33.64
C LYS A 325 -19.35 -1.76 32.15
N PRO A 326 -20.48 -2.23 31.55
CA PRO A 326 -20.57 -2.28 30.10
C PRO A 326 -20.36 -0.86 29.54
N TYR A 327 -19.60 -0.76 28.46
CA TYR A 327 -19.12 0.49 27.87
C TYR A 327 -18.09 1.31 28.69
N PHE A 328 -17.51 0.75 29.77
CA PHE A 328 -16.27 1.34 30.32
C PHE A 328 -15.19 1.41 29.24
N MET A 329 -14.47 2.53 29.21
CA MET A 329 -13.30 2.75 28.37
C MET A 329 -12.20 3.20 29.34
N PRO A 330 -11.10 2.44 29.50
CA PRO A 330 -10.05 2.81 30.45
C PRO A 330 -9.40 4.14 30.04
N PRO A 331 -8.87 4.91 31.01
CA PRO A 331 -8.09 6.10 30.69
C PRO A 331 -6.81 5.71 29.94
N THR A 332 -6.39 6.61 29.04
CA THR A 332 -5.23 6.45 28.17
C THR A 332 -4.24 7.57 28.39
N SER A 333 -2.99 7.22 28.71
CA SER A 333 -1.90 8.17 28.83
C SER A 333 -1.24 8.42 27.47
N GLN A 334 -0.49 9.54 27.39
CA GLN A 334 0.43 9.78 26.28
C GLN A 334 1.55 8.73 26.32
N TYR A 335 1.86 8.16 25.16
CA TYR A 335 2.78 7.05 24.97
C TYR A 335 3.94 7.55 24.09
N ASN A 336 5.17 7.51 24.59
CA ASN A 336 6.31 8.11 23.87
C ASN A 336 6.75 7.21 22.73
N LEU A 337 7.37 7.80 21.70
CA LEU A 337 7.74 7.08 20.49
C LEU A 337 8.85 6.04 20.74
N SER A 338 9.76 6.29 21.68
CA SER A 338 10.69 5.29 22.24
C SER A 338 9.92 4.07 22.75
N ASP A 339 8.95 4.33 23.61
CA ASP A 339 8.23 3.32 24.39
C ASP A 339 7.38 2.44 23.48
N VAL A 340 6.81 3.01 22.40
CA VAL A 340 6.10 2.27 21.34
C VAL A 340 7.00 1.20 20.72
N PHE A 341 8.24 1.53 20.38
CA PHE A 341 9.14 0.57 19.74
C PHE A 341 9.76 -0.41 20.74
N THR A 342 10.10 0.04 21.96
CA THR A 342 10.50 -0.84 23.07
C THR A 342 9.43 -1.89 23.35
N ASP A 343 8.17 -1.47 23.49
CA ASP A 343 7.05 -2.34 23.78
C ASP A 343 6.68 -3.26 22.61
N LEU A 344 6.78 -2.77 21.37
CA LEU A 344 6.59 -3.58 20.16
C LEU A 344 7.64 -4.70 20.07
N LEU A 345 8.92 -4.40 20.37
CA LEU A 345 9.98 -5.40 20.39
C LEU A 345 9.75 -6.44 21.50
N ALA A 346 9.34 -6.02 22.69
CA ALA A 346 9.03 -6.91 23.81
C ALA A 346 7.74 -7.75 23.60
N LEU A 347 6.77 -7.24 22.82
CA LEU A 347 5.62 -8.03 22.34
C LEU A 347 6.09 -9.09 21.32
N CYS A 348 6.86 -8.66 20.31
CA CYS A 348 7.26 -9.51 19.20
C CYS A 348 8.29 -10.57 19.60
N SER A 349 9.19 -10.30 20.56
CA SER A 349 10.18 -11.27 21.04
C SER A 349 9.51 -12.53 21.60
N ARG A 350 8.30 -12.39 22.14
CA ARG A 350 7.49 -13.49 22.68
C ARG A 350 6.55 -14.08 21.63
N CYS A 351 5.79 -13.24 20.92
CA CYS A 351 4.70 -13.74 20.06
C CYS A 351 5.16 -14.26 18.69
N LEU A 352 6.35 -13.89 18.20
CA LEU A 352 6.90 -14.45 16.95
C LEU A 352 7.52 -15.85 17.15
N THR A 353 7.45 -16.70 16.13
CA THR A 353 8.24 -17.94 16.01
C THR A 353 9.73 -17.65 15.79
N LEU A 354 10.62 -18.62 16.11
CA LEU A 354 12.02 -18.56 15.67
C LEU A 354 12.09 -18.52 14.14
N GLY A 355 12.93 -17.64 13.60
CA GLY A 355 13.00 -17.36 12.15
C GLY A 355 11.89 -16.43 11.64
N GLY A 356 10.83 -16.21 12.41
CA GLY A 356 9.75 -15.27 12.10
C GLY A 356 10.22 -13.81 12.08
N LYS A 357 9.47 -12.96 11.37
CA LYS A 357 9.90 -11.58 11.05
C LYS A 357 8.97 -10.50 11.62
N LEU A 358 9.57 -9.42 12.11
CA LEU A 358 8.90 -8.16 12.41
C LEU A 358 9.24 -7.15 11.30
N VAL A 359 8.24 -6.68 10.57
CA VAL A 359 8.35 -5.64 9.53
C VAL A 359 7.57 -4.40 9.97
N PHE A 360 8.27 -3.31 10.19
CA PHE A 360 7.68 -2.08 10.72
C PHE A 360 8.32 -0.81 10.17
N TRP A 361 7.54 0.27 10.10
CA TRP A 361 8.03 1.58 9.75
C TRP A 361 8.52 2.35 10.99
N LEU A 362 9.67 3.01 10.84
CA LEU A 362 10.36 3.84 11.83
C LEU A 362 10.48 5.27 11.28
N PRO A 363 9.90 6.30 11.91
CA PRO A 363 9.96 7.67 11.42
C PRO A 363 11.29 8.33 11.81
N ILE A 364 11.86 9.14 10.92
CA ILE A 364 13.19 9.73 11.13
C ILE A 364 13.27 11.18 10.65
N PHE A 365 14.09 11.98 11.33
CA PHE A 365 14.62 13.23 10.78
C PHE A 365 15.95 12.92 10.10
N ARG A 366 16.03 13.20 8.80
CA ARG A 366 17.16 12.81 7.94
C ARG A 366 18.52 13.39 8.38
N PRO A 367 18.62 14.63 8.93
CA PRO A 367 19.89 15.15 9.44
C PRO A 367 20.40 14.49 10.72
N ASP A 368 19.51 13.91 11.53
CA ASP A 368 19.81 13.40 12.88
C ASP A 368 19.93 11.86 12.90
N TYR A 369 19.71 11.21 11.76
CA TYR A 369 19.56 9.76 11.65
C TYR A 369 20.90 9.03 11.48
N HIS A 370 21.14 8.11 12.41
CA HIS A 370 22.21 7.11 12.38
C HIS A 370 21.62 5.71 12.53
N GLU A 371 22.32 4.66 12.08
CA GLU A 371 21.81 3.29 12.20
C GLU A 371 21.69 2.82 13.67
N GLU A 372 22.46 3.41 14.58
CA GLU A 372 22.35 3.24 16.04
C GLU A 372 21.00 3.72 16.63
N ASN A 373 20.20 4.49 15.87
CA ASN A 373 18.86 4.88 16.30
C ASN A 373 17.80 3.79 16.02
N ILE A 374 18.13 2.74 15.26
CA ILE A 374 17.19 1.64 14.98
C ILE A 374 16.88 0.89 16.29
N PRO A 375 15.59 0.75 16.68
CA PRO A 375 15.20 -0.02 17.86
C PRO A 375 15.74 -1.46 17.81
N SER A 376 16.41 -1.90 18.88
CA SER A 376 17.10 -3.19 18.95
C SER A 376 16.69 -3.99 20.20
N HIS A 377 16.82 -5.32 20.16
CA HIS A 377 16.45 -6.21 21.27
C HIS A 377 17.17 -7.56 21.09
N PRO A 378 17.71 -8.22 22.14
CA PRO A 378 18.62 -9.36 21.98
C PRO A 378 18.06 -10.60 21.24
N CYS A 379 16.74 -10.77 21.20
CA CYS A 379 16.08 -11.80 20.36
C CYS A 379 16.15 -11.55 18.85
N PHE A 380 16.54 -10.37 18.37
CA PHE A 380 16.38 -9.95 16.99
C PHE A 380 17.70 -9.64 16.27
N LYS A 381 17.72 -9.90 14.95
CA LYS A 381 18.75 -9.44 14.03
C LYS A 381 18.14 -8.56 12.93
N LEU A 382 18.80 -7.47 12.57
CA LEU A 382 18.44 -6.63 11.43
C LEU A 382 18.63 -7.39 10.11
N VAL A 383 17.62 -7.34 9.23
CA VAL A 383 17.61 -7.96 7.90
C VAL A 383 17.60 -6.91 6.78
N SER A 384 16.85 -5.81 6.95
CA SER A 384 16.80 -4.72 5.96
C SER A 384 16.44 -3.37 6.58
N ASN A 385 16.89 -2.28 5.95
CA ASN A 385 16.70 -0.90 6.38
C ASN A 385 16.44 0.03 5.16
N CYS A 386 15.20 0.14 4.70
CA CYS A 386 14.86 0.80 3.43
C CYS A 386 14.30 2.22 3.62
N GLU A 387 14.88 3.25 3.00
CA GLU A 387 14.43 4.66 3.18
C GLU A 387 13.28 5.05 2.25
N GLN A 388 12.15 5.48 2.81
CA GLN A 388 11.16 6.30 2.09
C GLN A 388 11.31 7.76 2.52
N ILE A 389 11.81 8.60 1.61
CA ILE A 389 11.83 10.06 1.76
C ILE A 389 10.40 10.60 1.66
N LEU A 390 10.02 11.48 2.58
CA LEU A 390 8.70 12.15 2.61
C LEU A 390 8.81 13.66 2.37
N SER A 391 9.91 14.27 2.79
CA SER A 391 10.34 15.64 2.45
C SER A 391 11.86 15.77 2.58
N THR A 392 12.43 16.95 2.31
CA THR A 392 13.86 17.26 2.46
C THR A 392 14.47 16.75 3.78
N PHE A 393 13.74 16.95 4.88
CA PHE A 393 14.18 16.67 6.25
C PHE A 393 13.52 15.45 6.90
N ILE A 394 12.40 14.96 6.35
CA ILE A 394 11.58 13.92 6.98
C ILE A 394 11.56 12.68 6.08
N ALA A 395 11.85 11.53 6.66
CA ALA A 395 11.72 10.23 6.02
C ALA A 395 11.13 9.22 7.00
N ARG A 396 10.92 7.99 6.53
CA ARG A 396 10.76 6.82 7.38
C ARG A 396 11.56 5.65 6.82
N ARG A 397 12.15 4.85 7.71
CA ARG A 397 12.81 3.58 7.37
C ARG A 397 11.80 2.44 7.48
N LEU A 398 11.75 1.55 6.49
CA LEU A 398 11.10 0.25 6.65
C LEU A 398 12.13 -0.74 7.16
N ILE A 399 11.96 -1.13 8.42
CA ILE A 399 12.85 -2.03 9.14
C ILE A 399 12.28 -3.45 9.06
N THR A 400 13.13 -4.42 8.68
CA THR A 400 12.83 -5.85 8.85
C THR A 400 13.78 -6.42 9.90
N LEU A 401 13.24 -6.98 10.97
CA LEU A 401 13.97 -7.76 11.97
C LEU A 401 13.55 -9.23 11.88
N GLN A 402 14.47 -10.15 12.15
CA GLN A 402 14.19 -11.58 12.27
C GLN A 402 14.48 -12.07 13.69
N LYS A 403 13.59 -12.87 14.27
CA LYS A 403 13.78 -13.49 15.58
C LYS A 403 14.79 -14.64 15.48
N VAL A 404 15.87 -14.57 16.24
CA VAL A 404 17.03 -15.49 16.18
C VAL A 404 17.28 -16.27 17.48
N ARG A 405 16.55 -15.96 18.58
CA ARG A 405 16.56 -16.72 19.84
C ARG A 405 15.28 -16.45 20.65
N GLU A 406 14.95 -17.36 21.56
CA GLU A 406 13.83 -17.19 22.49
C GLU A 406 14.17 -16.26 23.67
N PRO A 407 13.22 -15.47 24.20
CA PRO A 407 13.49 -14.52 25.29
C PRO A 407 13.73 -15.24 26.62
N SER A 408 13.22 -16.46 26.79
CA SER A 408 13.54 -17.35 27.93
C SER A 408 15.02 -17.73 28.04
N SER A 409 15.86 -17.40 27.05
CA SER A 409 17.33 -17.51 27.12
C SER A 409 18.03 -16.25 27.69
N LEU A 410 17.26 -15.21 28.04
CA LEU A 410 17.73 -13.91 28.52
C LEU A 410 17.34 -13.70 30.00
N LYS A 411 18.11 -12.90 30.76
CA LYS A 411 17.70 -12.46 32.11
C LYS A 411 16.60 -11.42 32.01
N GLU A 412 15.76 -11.25 33.02
CA GLU A 412 14.61 -10.32 32.96
C GLU A 412 14.99 -8.88 32.56
N ASP A 413 16.16 -8.38 33.01
CA ASP A 413 16.67 -7.05 32.61
C ASP A 413 17.01 -6.94 31.11
N ASP A 414 17.36 -8.06 30.46
CA ASP A 414 17.75 -8.14 29.04
C ASP A 414 16.52 -8.23 28.09
N TRP A 415 15.28 -8.34 28.61
CA TRP A 415 14.04 -8.46 27.80
C TRP A 415 13.53 -7.12 27.25
N VAL A 416 14.14 -5.99 27.62
CA VAL A 416 13.63 -4.66 27.26
C VAL A 416 14.18 -4.22 25.90
N GLY A 417 13.30 -3.75 25.00
CA GLY A 417 13.72 -3.16 23.74
C GLY A 417 14.52 -1.87 23.93
N ILE A 418 15.69 -1.78 23.32
CA ILE A 418 16.63 -0.67 23.44
C ILE A 418 16.39 0.33 22.30
N THR A 419 16.03 1.57 22.68
CA THR A 419 15.93 2.74 21.79
C THR A 419 16.83 3.84 22.30
N ASN A 420 17.59 4.50 21.43
CA ASN A 420 18.32 5.72 21.80
C ASN A 420 17.32 6.82 22.19
N LYS A 421 17.29 7.20 23.47
CA LYS A 421 16.30 8.14 24.02
C LYS A 421 16.44 9.54 23.43
N ASP A 422 17.64 9.97 23.07
CA ASP A 422 17.88 11.36 22.65
C ASP A 422 17.32 11.67 21.25
N HIS A 423 17.18 10.67 20.38
CA HIS A 423 16.51 10.80 19.08
C HIS A 423 14.97 10.81 19.20
N TYR A 424 14.41 10.43 20.35
CA TYR A 424 12.95 10.28 20.56
C TYR A 424 12.40 11.02 21.80
N SER A 425 13.23 11.86 22.43
CA SER A 425 12.92 12.62 23.65
C SER A 425 12.04 13.84 23.38
N GLU A 426 12.32 14.58 22.31
CA GLU A 426 11.36 15.52 21.73
C GLU A 426 10.28 14.77 20.96
N SER A 427 9.04 15.24 21.11
CA SER A 427 7.90 14.71 20.36
C SER A 427 8.12 14.90 18.85
N PHE A 428 8.30 13.78 18.13
CA PHE A 428 8.47 13.74 16.67
C PHE A 428 7.35 14.51 15.94
N ARG A 429 6.14 14.46 16.50
CA ARG A 429 4.96 15.23 16.06
C ARG A 429 5.24 16.75 16.05
N ASP A 430 5.84 17.30 17.11
CA ASP A 430 6.02 18.75 17.23
C ASP A 430 7.14 19.25 16.32
N ARG A 431 8.28 18.56 16.27
CA ARG A 431 9.35 18.84 15.29
C ARG A 431 8.84 18.71 13.84
N TYR A 432 8.01 17.71 13.54
CA TYR A 432 7.38 17.54 12.22
C TYR A 432 6.52 18.74 11.82
N PHE A 433 5.65 19.23 12.71
CA PHE A 433 4.82 20.40 12.42
C PHE A 433 5.63 21.70 12.35
N GLN A 434 6.63 21.90 13.21
CA GLN A 434 7.54 23.05 13.14
C GLN A 434 8.27 23.12 11.79
N ILE A 435 8.87 22.01 11.33
CA ILE A 435 9.56 21.93 10.04
C ILE A 435 8.58 22.13 8.88
N SER A 436 7.38 21.55 8.96
CA SER A 436 6.34 21.76 7.94
C SER A 436 5.92 23.22 7.84
N ASP A 437 5.76 23.92 8.97
CA ASP A 437 5.39 25.35 8.98
C ASP A 437 6.55 26.24 8.54
N GLN A 438 7.81 25.88 8.80
CA GLN A 438 8.97 26.58 8.25
C GLN A 438 9.03 26.44 6.72
N LEU A 439 8.91 25.23 6.17
CA LEU A 439 8.89 24.98 4.73
C LEU A 439 7.74 25.74 4.04
N ASN A 440 6.52 25.64 4.58
CA ASN A 440 5.35 26.39 4.08
C ASN A 440 5.52 27.92 4.13
N ARG A 441 6.46 28.45 4.92
CA ARG A 441 6.74 29.89 5.01
C ARG A 441 7.87 30.33 4.07
N VAL A 442 8.84 29.47 3.77
CA VAL A 442 9.84 29.73 2.72
C VAL A 442 9.15 29.73 1.34
N ASP A 443 8.26 28.77 1.09
CA ASP A 443 7.41 28.71 -0.12
C ASP A 443 6.54 29.98 -0.32
N LEU A 444 6.29 30.77 0.74
CA LEU A 444 5.55 32.04 0.70
C LEU A 444 6.45 33.30 0.65
N CYS A 445 7.77 33.13 0.65
CA CYS A 445 8.74 34.23 0.60
C CYS A 445 9.58 34.26 -0.69
N GLU A 446 9.69 33.16 -1.44
CA GLU A 446 10.45 33.14 -2.72
C GLU A 446 9.76 33.90 -3.87
N ASP A 447 8.49 34.28 -3.74
CA ASP A 447 7.64 34.94 -4.77
C ASP A 447 8.05 36.40 -5.12
N SER A 448 9.29 36.80 -4.83
CA SER A 448 9.82 38.17 -5.03
C SER A 448 11.17 38.28 -5.75
N THR A 449 11.85 37.17 -6.09
CA THR A 449 13.09 37.19 -6.90
C THR A 449 13.12 36.06 -7.93
N GLY A 450 12.98 36.39 -9.21
CA GLY A 450 12.86 35.40 -10.28
C GLY A 450 14.17 34.70 -10.64
N SER A 451 14.16 33.37 -10.58
CA SER A 451 15.12 32.48 -11.25
C SER A 451 14.43 31.17 -11.66
N THR A 452 14.75 30.63 -12.83
CA THR A 452 14.01 29.51 -13.44
C THR A 452 14.47 28.15 -12.91
N LYS A 453 13.57 27.43 -12.23
CA LYS A 453 13.79 26.06 -11.72
C LYS A 453 13.04 25.02 -12.58
N PRO A 454 13.61 23.82 -12.86
CA PRO A 454 12.96 22.83 -13.71
C PRO A 454 11.67 22.25 -13.11
N ALA A 455 10.67 21.97 -13.95
CA ALA A 455 9.38 21.44 -13.53
C ALA A 455 9.43 19.91 -13.31
N THR A 456 9.51 19.47 -12.06
CA THR A 456 9.27 18.06 -11.67
C THR A 456 7.83 17.88 -11.18
N GLY A 457 7.05 17.08 -11.93
CA GLY A 457 5.60 16.95 -11.72
C GLY A 457 5.21 16.06 -10.52
N SER A 458 5.25 16.60 -9.30
CA SER A 458 4.66 15.95 -8.12
C SER A 458 3.16 16.32 -7.97
N THR A 459 2.29 15.32 -7.77
CA THR A 459 0.84 15.52 -7.70
C THR A 459 0.38 15.82 -6.27
N LYS A 460 0.56 17.08 -5.83
CA LYS A 460 0.18 17.58 -4.50
C LYS A 460 -1.30 17.31 -4.16
N PRO A 461 -1.63 16.50 -3.13
CA PRO A 461 -2.99 16.38 -2.64
C PRO A 461 -3.43 17.68 -1.94
N ALA A 462 -4.57 18.24 -2.34
CA ALA A 462 -5.05 19.50 -1.78
C ALA A 462 -5.70 19.33 -0.40
N THR A 463 -4.94 19.61 0.67
CA THR A 463 -5.44 19.68 2.05
C THR A 463 -5.90 21.10 2.40
N GLY A 464 -7.19 21.39 2.23
CA GLY A 464 -7.78 22.68 2.60
C GLY A 464 -7.96 22.83 4.12
N SER A 465 -7.21 23.74 4.75
CA SER A 465 -7.21 23.99 6.19
C SER A 465 -8.11 25.18 6.59
N THR A 466 -9.44 24.95 6.69
CA THR A 466 -10.36 25.95 7.25
C THR A 466 -10.27 25.99 8.78
N LYS A 467 -9.47 26.92 9.31
CA LYS A 467 -9.33 27.19 10.76
C LYS A 467 -10.61 27.80 11.35
N PRO A 468 -11.29 27.15 12.32
CA PRO A 468 -12.37 27.79 13.09
C PRO A 468 -11.76 28.76 14.12
N ALA A 469 -12.20 30.01 14.12
CA ALA A 469 -11.83 30.98 15.15
C ALA A 469 -12.86 30.97 16.29
N THR A 470 -12.56 30.33 17.41
CA THR A 470 -13.42 30.30 18.60
C THR A 470 -13.22 31.55 19.45
N GLY A 471 -13.84 32.67 19.03
CA GLY A 471 -13.98 33.86 19.87
C GLY A 471 -15.13 33.69 20.87
N SER A 472 -14.84 33.73 22.17
CA SER A 472 -15.84 33.55 23.23
C SER A 472 -16.44 34.88 23.68
N THR A 473 -17.69 35.16 23.28
CA THR A 473 -18.49 36.26 23.85
C THR A 473 -19.84 35.77 24.36
N LYS A 474 -20.21 36.28 25.54
CA LYS A 474 -21.37 35.88 26.34
C LYS A 474 -22.63 36.61 25.86
N PRO A 475 -23.70 35.91 25.44
CA PRO A 475 -24.98 36.57 25.16
C PRO A 475 -25.58 37.14 26.45
N ALA A 476 -25.91 38.43 26.43
CA ALA A 476 -26.75 39.06 27.44
C ALA A 476 -28.22 39.04 26.99
N THR A 477 -29.15 38.97 27.95
CA THR A 477 -30.59 38.94 27.69
C THR A 477 -31.11 40.32 27.28
N GLY A 478 -31.82 40.41 26.16
CA GLY A 478 -32.57 41.60 25.74
C GLY A 478 -33.68 41.24 24.77
N SER A 479 -34.89 41.74 25.02
CA SER A 479 -36.11 41.35 24.29
C SER A 479 -36.83 42.56 23.68
N THR A 480 -37.01 42.56 22.36
CA THR A 480 -37.92 43.48 21.64
C THR A 480 -38.53 42.82 20.40
N LYS A 481 -39.65 43.39 19.94
CA LYS A 481 -40.58 42.86 18.93
C LYS A 481 -40.20 43.34 17.51
N PRO A 482 -40.44 42.56 16.43
CA PRO A 482 -39.96 42.92 15.09
C PRO A 482 -40.73 44.08 14.44
N ALA A 483 -40.06 44.76 13.50
CA ALA A 483 -40.63 45.79 12.62
C ALA A 483 -40.50 45.38 11.14
N THR A 484 -41.51 45.72 10.34
CA THR A 484 -41.58 45.44 8.90
C THR A 484 -40.96 46.57 8.07
N GLY A 485 -40.22 46.23 7.00
CA GLY A 485 -39.74 47.21 6.02
C GLY A 485 -39.43 46.57 4.67
N SER A 486 -40.06 47.03 3.60
CA SER A 486 -39.90 46.50 2.24
C SER A 486 -39.68 47.64 1.24
N THR A 487 -38.49 47.71 0.63
CA THR A 487 -38.19 48.65 -0.46
C THR A 487 -37.35 47.98 -1.56
N LYS A 488 -37.43 48.57 -2.75
CA LYS A 488 -36.99 48.04 -4.05
C LYS A 488 -35.54 48.47 -4.36
N PRO A 489 -34.72 47.67 -5.08
CA PRO A 489 -33.34 48.04 -5.40
C PRO A 489 -33.24 49.19 -6.41
N ALA A 490 -32.17 49.99 -6.28
CA ALA A 490 -31.76 51.03 -7.23
C ALA A 490 -30.57 50.54 -8.08
N ALA A 491 -30.40 51.12 -9.27
CA ALA A 491 -29.41 50.68 -10.25
C ALA A 491 -28.11 51.51 -10.22
N GLY A 492 -27.00 50.90 -10.65
CA GLY A 492 -25.76 51.59 -11.00
C GLY A 492 -25.16 50.92 -12.24
N SER A 493 -24.86 51.69 -13.29
CA SER A 493 -24.51 51.16 -14.61
C SER A 493 -23.39 51.95 -15.29
N THR A 494 -22.31 51.26 -15.66
CA THR A 494 -21.30 51.74 -16.61
C THR A 494 -20.90 50.60 -17.57
N LYS A 495 -20.44 50.97 -18.77
CA LYS A 495 -20.24 50.11 -19.96
C LYS A 495 -19.18 50.81 -20.88
N PRO A 496 -18.71 50.23 -22.01
CA PRO A 496 -17.54 49.36 -22.10
C PRO A 496 -16.47 49.86 -23.12
N ALA A 497 -15.43 49.04 -23.34
CA ALA A 497 -14.72 48.89 -24.64
C ALA A 497 -14.48 47.37 -24.86
N THR A 498 -14.65 46.67 -26.01
CA THR A 498 -14.38 46.90 -27.46
C THR A 498 -12.88 46.96 -27.79
N GLY A 499 -12.25 46.02 -28.53
CA GLY A 499 -12.66 44.75 -29.16
C GLY A 499 -11.40 43.96 -29.62
N SER A 500 -11.42 42.85 -30.37
CA SER A 500 -12.52 42.04 -30.96
C SER A 500 -12.07 40.53 -31.07
N THR A 501 -12.33 39.61 -32.02
CA THR A 501 -12.80 39.65 -33.42
C THR A 501 -13.83 38.54 -33.79
N LYS A 502 -13.49 37.54 -34.64
CA LYS A 502 -14.42 36.63 -35.38
C LYS A 502 -13.64 35.53 -36.18
N PRO A 503 -14.25 34.43 -36.73
CA PRO A 503 -14.73 33.22 -36.04
C PRO A 503 -14.36 31.88 -36.75
N ALA A 504 -14.91 30.75 -36.25
CA ALA A 504 -15.17 29.55 -37.06
C ALA A 504 -16.57 28.94 -36.73
N THR A 505 -17.10 28.12 -37.64
CA THR A 505 -18.41 27.43 -37.61
C THR A 505 -18.52 26.35 -36.52
N GLY A 506 -19.70 25.91 -36.05
CA GLY A 506 -21.07 26.39 -36.28
C GLY A 506 -22.11 25.27 -36.47
N SER A 507 -23.02 25.07 -35.50
CA SER A 507 -24.40 24.58 -35.70
C SER A 507 -25.27 24.78 -34.44
N THR A 508 -26.60 24.89 -34.66
CA THR A 508 -27.67 24.77 -33.64
C THR A 508 -28.62 23.67 -34.14
N LYS A 509 -29.65 23.14 -33.45
CA LYS A 509 -30.63 23.59 -32.42
C LYS A 509 -31.43 22.30 -32.01
N PRO A 510 -32.54 22.33 -31.25
CA PRO A 510 -32.90 23.01 -30.01
C PRO A 510 -32.93 22.06 -28.78
N ALA A 511 -33.18 22.61 -27.59
CA ALA A 511 -33.74 21.85 -26.47
C ALA A 511 -35.28 21.93 -26.47
N THR A 512 -35.95 20.91 -25.96
CA THR A 512 -37.34 20.97 -25.49
C THR A 512 -37.39 20.66 -24.00
N GLY A 513 -38.32 21.28 -23.28
CA GLY A 513 -38.49 21.07 -21.85
C GLY A 513 -39.96 21.12 -21.46
N SER A 514 -40.31 20.45 -20.36
CA SER A 514 -41.61 20.57 -19.70
C SER A 514 -41.41 20.43 -18.19
N THR A 515 -42.16 21.19 -17.40
CA THR A 515 -41.94 21.31 -15.95
C THR A 515 -43.25 21.22 -15.16
N LYS A 516 -43.39 20.15 -14.36
CA LYS A 516 -44.41 20.02 -13.29
C LYS A 516 -45.87 19.96 -13.82
N PRO A 517 -46.91 19.68 -13.00
CA PRO A 517 -47.11 19.97 -11.57
C PRO A 517 -46.73 18.84 -10.61
N ALA A 518 -46.88 19.13 -9.31
CA ALA A 518 -46.98 18.13 -8.26
C ALA A 518 -48.28 18.36 -7.48
N THR A 519 -48.93 17.28 -7.07
CA THR A 519 -50.08 17.27 -6.15
C THR A 519 -49.71 16.42 -4.92
N GLY A 520 -50.49 16.52 -3.83
CA GLY A 520 -50.21 15.81 -2.58
C GLY A 520 -51.41 15.75 -1.65
N SER A 521 -51.18 15.27 -0.42
CA SER A 521 -52.19 14.83 0.56
C SER A 521 -52.91 13.53 0.15
N THR A 522 -53.42 12.67 1.04
CA THR A 522 -53.53 12.71 2.53
C THR A 522 -53.03 11.40 3.18
N LYS A 523 -53.06 11.35 4.52
CA LYS A 523 -52.86 10.15 5.36
C LYS A 523 -54.14 9.86 6.15
N PRO A 524 -54.59 8.59 6.24
CA PRO A 524 -55.20 8.05 7.45
C PRO A 524 -54.31 6.99 8.14
N ALA A 525 -54.77 6.43 9.26
CA ALA A 525 -54.06 5.38 10.01
C ALA A 525 -55.03 4.41 10.72
N THR A 526 -54.47 3.32 11.25
CA THR A 526 -55.07 2.34 12.19
C THR A 526 -56.23 1.46 11.69
N GLY A 527 -56.18 0.18 12.09
CA GLY A 527 -57.20 -0.83 11.82
C GLY A 527 -56.60 -2.24 11.91
N SER A 528 -57.06 -3.07 12.86
CA SER A 528 -56.52 -4.40 13.14
C SER A 528 -57.63 -5.44 13.35
N THR A 529 -57.44 -6.66 12.82
CA THR A 529 -58.32 -7.81 13.12
C THR A 529 -57.60 -9.15 12.85
N LYS A 530 -57.99 -10.20 13.59
CA LYS A 530 -57.59 -11.59 13.38
C LYS A 530 -58.77 -12.54 13.65
N PRO A 531 -59.23 -13.26 12.63
CA PRO A 531 -59.65 -14.68 12.69
C PRO A 531 -58.79 -15.53 11.71
N ALA A 532 -58.71 -16.87 11.75
CA ALA A 532 -59.14 -17.84 12.77
C ALA A 532 -58.24 -19.11 12.70
N THR A 533 -58.66 -20.17 13.41
CA THR A 533 -58.06 -21.50 13.64
C THR A 533 -58.97 -22.61 13.07
N GLY A 534 -58.43 -23.75 12.58
CA GLY A 534 -59.23 -24.82 11.97
C GLY A 534 -58.53 -26.18 11.77
N VAL A 535 -58.23 -26.86 12.88
CA VAL A 535 -57.92 -28.30 13.12
C VAL A 535 -57.85 -29.30 11.93
N GLY A 536 -56.80 -30.14 11.93
CA GLY A 536 -56.74 -31.44 11.24
C GLY A 536 -55.53 -32.27 11.75
N SER A 537 -55.71 -33.55 12.08
CA SER A 537 -54.75 -34.34 12.88
C SER A 537 -54.41 -35.72 12.31
N ASN A 538 -53.13 -36.11 12.34
CA ASN A 538 -52.61 -37.46 12.68
C ASN A 538 -51.06 -37.47 12.61
N LEU A 539 -50.37 -37.80 13.70
CA LEU A 539 -49.80 -39.12 14.05
C LEU A 539 -48.57 -39.54 13.21
N GLY A 540 -47.42 -39.64 13.89
CA GLY A 540 -46.15 -40.13 13.36
C GLY A 540 -45.07 -40.04 14.45
N ASN A 541 -44.80 -41.15 15.13
CA ASN A 541 -44.02 -41.18 16.37
C ASN A 541 -42.68 -41.92 16.18
N SER A 542 -41.55 -41.30 16.53
CA SER A 542 -40.29 -42.00 16.79
C SER A 542 -39.35 -41.15 17.66
N VAL A 543 -38.78 -41.77 18.69
CA VAL A 543 -37.80 -41.18 19.62
C VAL A 543 -36.70 -42.21 19.83
N SER A 544 -35.44 -41.82 19.66
CA SER A 544 -34.30 -42.55 20.21
C SER A 544 -33.05 -41.66 20.28
N SER A 545 -32.78 -41.11 21.47
CA SER A 545 -31.46 -40.62 21.86
C SER A 545 -30.62 -41.79 22.38
N TYR A 546 -29.35 -41.90 21.99
CA TYR A 546 -28.35 -42.67 22.74
C TYR A 546 -27.02 -41.94 22.79
N SER A 547 -26.28 -42.19 23.88
CA SER A 547 -25.11 -41.45 24.34
C SER A 547 -23.79 -42.19 24.09
N GLU A 548 -22.70 -41.52 24.43
CA GLU A 548 -21.32 -42.01 24.40
C GLU A 548 -21.10 -43.31 25.19
N THR A 549 -20.13 -44.12 24.73
CA THR A 549 -19.20 -44.82 25.63
C THR A 549 -17.80 -44.83 25.02
N THR A 550 -16.79 -44.52 25.83
CA THR A 550 -15.37 -44.63 25.51
C THR A 550 -14.89 -46.08 25.46
N LEU A 551 -13.84 -46.37 24.68
CA LEU A 551 -13.01 -47.56 24.86
C LEU A 551 -11.53 -47.18 24.85
N ASN A 552 -10.80 -47.63 25.86
CA ASN A 552 -9.37 -47.42 26.03
C ASN A 552 -8.80 -48.57 26.88
N SER A 553 -7.97 -49.44 26.29
CA SER A 553 -7.30 -50.54 26.99
C SER A 553 -6.06 -50.98 26.23
N SER A 554 -4.97 -51.20 26.95
CA SER A 554 -3.63 -51.42 26.40
C SER A 554 -3.11 -52.83 26.67
N VAL A 555 -2.15 -53.27 25.85
CA VAL A 555 -1.15 -54.32 26.13
C VAL A 555 -1.68 -55.74 26.43
N THR A 556 -1.39 -56.64 25.49
CA THR A 556 -0.51 -57.80 25.78
C THR A 556 0.42 -58.04 24.59
#